data_AF-A0ABC9DK86-F1
#
_entry.id   AF-A0ABC9DK86-F1
#
_cell.length_a   1.000
_cell.length_b   1.000
_cell.length_c   1.000
_cell.angle_alpha   90.00
_cell.angle_beta   90.00
_cell.angle_gamma   90.00
#
_symmetry.space_group_name_H-M   'P 1'
#
loop_
_entity.id
_entity.type
_entity.pdbx_description
1 polymer ?
#
loop_
_entity_poly.entity_id
_entity_poly.type
_entity_poly.pdbx_seq_one_letter_code
_entity_poly.pdbx_strand_id
1 'polypeptide(L)'
;MAAATAVVFAPASGSATAPLFHHHRRQNYSRSLAIARSPLSSRASICCRLRPVLPSCRGYERAPLVPASDHWGNWTFLLSAAALGLLSEKRAPAEKNALAGALVSVLLGLAASSAGAVAADAPAYRAALDCLQPLAVPLLLFRAGDLRRARSSAGAPMLAFLLGSAFSYAAVCEGLGVSASAMEAGLAAGNAIRALYFACLFALAAKVPAEESESTEEGSELPLPTDNTLPAAKTAVAVAAAFAVRRAGMLATSKLAQLGIRGASLPFLTAVVVVALSIFFPSGIRKLAPADDTLVVIVMQVLFAVVGANGSIVTAINTAPSILAFAFVQVAVHLLVTLGMGRLLRFDRKLLLVASAANVGGLTAACGVAAVKGWTSLVAPAILAGIFVSAIVASVGIALVAIFHHLFILPIANVIGFVGKIVIGLGGFVTFVGIGVGALAAKFMK
;
A
#
# COMPACT_ATOMS: atom_id res chain seq x y z
N MET A 1 3.88 11.87 -22.20
CA MET A 1 5.11 12.20 -21.46
C MET A 1 4.71 12.82 -20.13
N ALA A 2 5.02 12.31 -18.94
CA ALA A 2 5.64 11.07 -18.49
C ALA A 2 4.96 10.76 -17.14
N ALA A 3 4.31 9.61 -17.02
CA ALA A 3 3.59 9.17 -15.83
C ALA A 3 4.42 8.07 -15.18
N ALA A 4 4.71 8.17 -13.89
CA ALA A 4 5.53 7.16 -13.23
C ALA A 4 5.34 7.11 -11.71
N THR A 5 4.61 6.19 -11.05
CA THR A 5 5.19 5.50 -9.85
C THR A 5 4.39 4.33 -9.27
N ALA A 6 5.15 3.46 -8.61
CA ALA A 6 4.77 2.19 -8.01
C ALA A 6 3.90 2.24 -6.74
N VAL A 7 3.06 1.20 -6.67
CA VAL A 7 2.22 0.72 -5.56
C VAL A 7 1.45 1.81 -4.84
N VAL A 8 0.39 2.24 -5.50
CA VAL A 8 -0.69 3.06 -4.96
C VAL A 8 -1.77 2.12 -4.41
N PHE A 9 -2.07 2.22 -3.12
CA PHE A 9 -3.44 2.00 -2.66
C PHE A 9 -4.27 3.16 -3.22
N ALA A 10 -5.22 2.87 -4.08
CA ALA A 10 -6.09 3.88 -4.67
C ALA A 10 -6.84 4.65 -3.56
N PRO A 11 -6.81 6.00 -3.54
CA PRO A 11 -7.80 6.75 -2.82
C PRO A 11 -9.10 6.68 -3.63
N ALA A 12 -10.14 6.07 -3.07
CA ALA A 12 -11.48 6.27 -3.59
C ALA A 12 -11.82 7.75 -3.41
N SER A 13 -11.82 8.50 -4.51
CA SER A 13 -12.28 9.89 -4.56
C SER A 13 -13.80 9.92 -4.41
N GLY A 14 -14.27 9.88 -3.16
CA GLY A 14 -15.61 10.34 -2.80
C GLY A 14 -15.52 11.80 -2.37
N SER A 15 -15.94 12.72 -3.24
CA SER A 15 -16.12 14.13 -2.90
C SER A 15 -17.24 14.26 -1.85
N ALA A 16 -16.89 14.16 -0.57
CA ALA A 16 -17.74 14.59 0.52
C ALA A 16 -17.33 16.01 0.90
N THR A 17 -18.00 17.00 0.30
CA THR A 17 -18.03 18.37 0.81
C THR A 17 -18.60 18.33 2.23
N ALA A 18 -17.76 18.52 3.24
CA ALA A 18 -18.20 18.70 4.61
C ALA A 18 -18.96 20.04 4.74
N PRO A 19 -20.11 20.08 5.44
CA PRO A 19 -20.79 21.33 5.73
C PRO A 19 -20.00 22.11 6.79
N LEU A 20 -19.77 23.39 6.51
CA LEU A 20 -19.20 24.37 7.42
C LEU A 20 -20.05 24.48 8.70
N PHE A 21 -19.49 24.03 9.83
CA PHE A 21 -19.97 24.38 11.16
C PHE A 21 -19.65 25.85 11.42
N HIS A 22 -20.65 26.72 11.28
CA HIS A 22 -20.55 28.12 11.68
C HIS A 22 -20.82 28.27 13.18
N HIS A 23 -19.91 28.98 13.85
CA HIS A 23 -19.96 29.41 15.24
C HIS A 23 -21.33 29.93 15.69
N HIS A 24 -21.89 29.31 16.72
CA HIS A 24 -23.00 29.88 17.49
C HIS A 24 -22.48 31.05 18.35
N ARG A 25 -22.74 32.29 17.90
CA ARG A 25 -22.71 33.48 18.76
C ARG A 25 -24.15 33.94 18.99
N ARG A 26 -24.58 33.93 20.26
CA ARG A 26 -25.87 34.48 20.69
C ARG A 26 -25.88 36.00 20.46
N GLN A 27 -26.95 36.52 19.88
CA GLN A 27 -27.46 37.87 20.17
C GLN A 27 -28.94 37.96 19.80
N ASN A 28 -29.75 38.36 20.77
CA ASN A 28 -31.20 38.60 20.68
C ASN A 28 -31.50 39.84 19.81
N TYR A 29 -32.63 39.87 19.11
CA TYR A 29 -33.65 40.95 19.13
C TYR A 29 -34.88 40.63 18.24
N SER A 30 -36.03 40.54 18.90
CA SER A 30 -37.39 41.03 18.59
C SER A 30 -38.00 41.10 17.17
N ARG A 31 -39.20 40.47 17.09
CA ARG A 31 -40.50 40.94 16.54
C ARG A 31 -40.73 41.16 15.02
N SER A 32 -41.76 40.45 14.54
CA SER A 32 -42.94 40.93 13.77
C SER A 32 -43.18 40.36 12.36
N LEU A 33 -44.45 39.99 12.17
CA LEU A 33 -45.16 39.51 10.98
C LEU A 33 -44.93 40.37 9.73
N ALA A 34 -44.93 39.72 8.55
CA ALA A 34 -45.62 40.25 7.37
C ALA A 34 -45.99 39.13 6.38
N ILE A 35 -47.28 39.11 6.06
CA ILE A 35 -47.96 38.33 5.02
C ILE A 35 -47.70 39.02 3.67
N ALA A 36 -47.38 38.27 2.61
CA ALA A 36 -47.62 38.72 1.24
C ALA A 36 -47.83 37.53 0.28
N ARG A 37 -48.94 37.62 -0.47
CA ARG A 37 -49.47 36.66 -1.43
C ARG A 37 -48.69 36.70 -2.77
N SER A 38 -48.79 35.58 -3.49
CA SER A 38 -48.34 35.24 -4.85
C SER A 38 -48.74 36.26 -5.96
N PRO A 39 -48.19 36.13 -7.20
CA PRO A 39 -48.84 35.24 -8.15
C PRO A 39 -47.91 34.38 -9.03
N LEU A 40 -48.53 33.34 -9.57
CA LEU A 40 -48.04 32.30 -10.46
C LEU A 40 -47.28 32.83 -11.70
N SER A 41 -46.20 32.14 -12.05
CA SER A 41 -45.82 31.92 -13.45
C SER A 41 -45.28 30.50 -13.61
N SER A 42 -45.85 29.84 -14.62
CA SER A 42 -45.76 28.43 -14.95
C SER A 42 -44.35 27.99 -15.37
N ARG A 43 -43.82 26.94 -14.74
CA ARG A 43 -42.94 25.98 -15.42
C ARG A 43 -43.00 24.61 -14.75
N ALA A 44 -43.34 23.62 -15.56
CA ALA A 44 -43.62 22.24 -15.22
C ALA A 44 -42.56 21.60 -14.33
N SER A 45 -42.98 21.12 -13.16
CA SER A 45 -42.21 20.25 -12.29
C SER A 45 -42.38 18.82 -12.77
N ILE A 46 -41.38 18.29 -13.49
CA ILE A 46 -41.24 16.84 -13.67
C ILE A 46 -40.80 16.28 -12.32
N CYS A 47 -41.75 15.69 -11.60
CA CYS A 47 -41.54 14.97 -10.36
C CYS A 47 -40.83 13.64 -10.67
N CYS A 48 -39.51 13.69 -10.87
CA CYS A 48 -38.68 12.49 -10.78
C CYS A 48 -38.60 12.09 -9.31
N ARG A 49 -39.47 11.16 -8.89
CA ARG A 49 -39.27 10.40 -7.64
C ARG A 49 -37.87 9.77 -7.71
N LEU A 50 -36.91 10.32 -6.98
CA LEU A 50 -35.71 9.59 -6.62
C LEU A 50 -36.17 8.36 -5.82
N ARG A 51 -36.20 7.20 -6.47
CA ARG A 51 -36.13 5.94 -5.74
C ARG A 51 -34.78 5.93 -5.03
N PRO A 52 -34.71 5.73 -3.71
CA PRO A 52 -33.45 5.32 -3.11
C PRO A 52 -33.03 4.02 -3.79
N VAL A 53 -31.85 4.01 -4.40
CA VAL A 53 -31.23 2.81 -4.91
C VAL A 53 -30.89 1.97 -3.68
N LEU A 54 -31.81 1.08 -3.32
CA LEU A 54 -31.54 -0.02 -2.40
C LEU A 54 -30.38 -0.84 -2.98
N PRO A 55 -29.36 -1.19 -2.19
CA PRO A 55 -28.31 -2.07 -2.65
C PRO A 55 -28.94 -3.40 -3.06
N SER A 56 -28.53 -3.86 -4.25
CA SER A 56 -28.97 -5.13 -4.82
C SER A 56 -28.73 -6.26 -3.82
N CYS A 57 -29.80 -6.92 -3.39
CA CYS A 57 -29.75 -8.14 -2.58
C CYS A 57 -29.08 -9.26 -3.40
N ARG A 58 -27.75 -9.34 -3.33
CA ARG A 58 -26.97 -10.49 -3.79
C ARG A 58 -26.69 -11.38 -2.59
N GLY A 59 -27.28 -12.58 -2.60
CA GLY A 59 -26.76 -13.78 -1.93
C GLY A 59 -26.75 -13.74 -0.40
N TYR A 60 -27.20 -14.82 0.20
CA TYR A 60 -27.13 -15.08 1.64
C TYR A 60 -25.66 -15.37 2.06
N GLU A 61 -24.71 -14.49 1.79
CA GLU A 61 -23.41 -14.53 2.46
C GLU A 61 -23.62 -13.90 3.84
N ARG A 62 -23.37 -14.67 4.90
CA ARG A 62 -23.47 -14.17 6.27
C ARG A 62 -22.65 -12.89 6.37
N ALA A 63 -23.30 -11.77 6.70
CA ALA A 63 -22.61 -10.54 6.99
C ALA A 63 -21.53 -10.84 8.05
N PRO A 64 -20.30 -10.31 7.89
CA PRO A 64 -19.23 -10.64 8.81
C PRO A 64 -19.59 -10.23 10.23
N LEU A 65 -19.15 -11.02 11.20
CA LEU A 65 -19.46 -10.78 12.62
C LEU A 65 -19.05 -9.37 13.04
N VAL A 66 -17.89 -8.91 12.56
CA VAL A 66 -17.46 -7.51 12.63
C VAL A 66 -17.56 -6.90 11.23
N PRO A 67 -18.57 -6.06 10.97
CA PRO A 67 -18.74 -5.40 9.67
C PRO A 67 -17.65 -4.34 9.43
N ALA A 68 -17.38 -4.02 8.16
CA ALA A 68 -16.40 -3.00 7.77
C ALA A 68 -16.68 -1.63 8.39
N SER A 69 -17.95 -1.30 8.64
CA SER A 69 -18.38 -0.05 9.27
C SER A 69 -18.09 0.02 10.78
N ASP A 70 -17.85 -1.11 11.45
CA ASP A 70 -17.56 -1.14 12.88
C ASP A 70 -16.10 -0.80 13.13
N HIS A 71 -15.81 0.49 13.26
CA HIS A 71 -14.45 0.97 13.52
C HIS A 71 -13.85 0.39 14.81
N TRP A 72 -14.63 0.33 15.89
CA TRP A 72 -14.15 -0.15 17.19
C TRP A 72 -13.92 -1.66 17.19
N GLY A 73 -14.83 -2.44 16.60
CA GLY A 73 -14.66 -3.88 16.46
C GLY A 73 -13.43 -4.24 15.63
N ASN A 74 -13.21 -3.53 14.51
CA ASN A 74 -12.05 -3.80 13.65
C ASN A 74 -10.72 -3.47 14.33
N TRP A 75 -10.62 -2.36 15.05
CA TRP A 75 -9.41 -2.03 15.84
C TRP A 75 -9.20 -2.98 17.01
N THR A 76 -10.28 -3.36 17.70
CA THR A 76 -10.25 -4.34 18.79
C THR A 76 -9.71 -5.68 18.28
N PHE A 77 -10.18 -6.13 17.12
CA PHE A 77 -9.67 -7.33 16.47
C PHE A 77 -8.17 -7.24 16.17
N LEU A 78 -7.71 -6.17 15.52
CA LEU A 78 -6.29 -5.99 15.18
C LEU A 78 -5.40 -6.00 16.43
N LEU A 79 -5.78 -5.25 17.47
CA LEU A 79 -5.02 -5.18 18.71
C LEU A 79 -5.04 -6.50 19.48
N SER A 80 -6.17 -7.21 19.49
CA SER A 80 -6.28 -8.54 20.11
C SER A 80 -5.44 -9.57 19.37
N ALA A 81 -5.48 -9.56 18.04
CA ALA A 81 -4.66 -10.43 17.22
C ALA A 81 -3.16 -10.15 17.40
N ALA A 82 -2.79 -8.88 17.56
CA ALA A 82 -1.42 -8.50 17.88
C ALA A 82 -1.01 -8.99 19.27
N ALA A 83 -1.84 -8.74 20.29
CA ALA A 83 -1.58 -9.18 21.65
C ALA A 83 -1.44 -10.71 21.76
N LEU A 84 -2.32 -11.47 21.10
CA LEU A 84 -2.24 -12.94 21.04
C LEU A 84 -0.95 -13.43 20.35
N GLY A 85 -0.52 -12.72 19.31
CA GLY A 85 0.78 -12.96 18.69
C GLY A 85 1.92 -12.80 19.70
N LEU A 86 2.02 -11.65 20.38
CA LEU A 86 3.06 -11.43 21.39
C LEU A 86 2.98 -12.43 22.57
N LEU A 87 1.78 -12.83 22.97
CA LEU A 87 1.59 -13.84 24.01
C LEU A 87 2.06 -15.23 23.58
N SER A 88 1.95 -15.56 22.29
CA SER A 88 2.40 -16.85 21.76
C SER A 88 3.93 -17.02 21.89
N GLU A 89 4.69 -15.94 21.82
CA GLU A 89 6.15 -15.95 21.93
C GLU A 89 6.63 -16.34 23.33
N LYS A 90 5.82 -16.09 24.37
CA LYS A 90 6.15 -16.45 25.75
C LYS A 90 6.04 -17.95 26.04
N ARG A 91 5.36 -18.72 25.19
CA ARG A 91 4.99 -20.12 25.46
C ARG A 91 5.82 -21.16 24.70
N ALA A 92 6.63 -20.75 23.74
CA ALA A 92 7.47 -21.65 22.94
C ALA A 92 8.95 -21.61 23.43
N PRO A 93 9.81 -22.55 23.02
CA PRO A 93 11.24 -22.54 23.36
C PRO A 93 12.02 -21.45 22.59
N ALA A 94 12.91 -20.71 23.27
CA ALA A 94 13.57 -19.46 22.83
C ALA A 94 14.10 -19.45 21.37
N GLU A 95 14.63 -20.58 20.89
CA GLU A 95 15.17 -20.73 19.52
C GLU A 95 14.11 -20.65 18.41
N LYS A 96 12.83 -20.96 18.70
CA LYS A 96 11.70 -20.94 17.76
C LYS A 96 10.76 -19.74 17.95
N ASN A 97 10.95 -18.94 18.99
CA ASN A 97 9.97 -17.94 19.47
C ASN A 97 9.92 -16.66 18.66
N ALA A 98 11.06 -16.21 18.15
CA ALA A 98 11.21 -14.88 17.58
C ALA A 98 10.43 -14.65 16.28
N LEU A 99 9.61 -15.60 15.80
CA LEU A 99 8.67 -15.37 14.71
C LEU A 99 7.28 -15.97 14.96
N ALA A 100 7.09 -16.63 16.11
CA ALA A 100 5.83 -17.24 16.47
C ALA A 100 4.74 -16.19 16.58
N GLY A 101 5.05 -15.01 17.14
CA GLY A 101 4.09 -13.93 17.26
C GLY A 101 3.63 -13.41 15.91
N ALA A 102 4.56 -12.93 15.08
CA ALA A 102 4.21 -12.39 13.76
C ALA A 102 3.43 -13.41 12.90
N LEU A 103 3.85 -14.68 12.91
CA LEU A 103 3.14 -15.77 12.24
C LEU A 103 1.71 -15.94 12.78
N VAL A 104 1.55 -15.96 14.10
CA VAL A 104 0.23 -16.08 14.75
C VAL A 104 -0.68 -14.91 14.39
N SER A 105 -0.19 -13.68 14.38
CA SER A 105 -1.01 -12.52 14.00
C SER A 105 -1.42 -12.53 12.53
N VAL A 106 -0.52 -12.90 11.61
CA VAL A 106 -0.88 -13.06 10.19
C VAL A 106 -1.93 -14.16 10.03
N LEU A 107 -1.72 -15.33 10.65
CA LEU A 107 -2.62 -16.46 10.51
C LEU A 107 -3.99 -16.20 11.15
N LEU A 108 -4.04 -15.54 12.31
CA LEU A 108 -5.30 -15.19 12.96
C LEU A 108 -6.08 -14.16 12.15
N GLY A 109 -5.39 -13.15 11.60
CA GLY A 109 -5.96 -12.19 10.64
C GLY A 109 -6.58 -12.90 9.43
N LEU A 110 -5.78 -13.76 8.80
CA LEU A 110 -6.16 -14.48 7.59
C LEU A 110 -7.32 -15.45 7.82
N ALA A 111 -7.29 -16.19 8.93
CA ALA A 111 -8.36 -17.10 9.31
C ALA A 111 -9.65 -16.36 9.62
N ALA A 112 -9.58 -15.26 10.38
CA ALA A 112 -10.76 -14.48 10.74
C ALA A 112 -11.44 -13.85 9.50
N SER A 113 -10.66 -13.28 8.57
CA SER A 113 -11.25 -12.69 7.36
C SER A 113 -11.78 -13.76 6.41
N SER A 114 -11.08 -14.88 6.25
CA SER A 114 -11.51 -15.99 5.41
C SER A 114 -12.72 -16.74 5.97
N ALA A 115 -12.88 -16.81 7.30
CA ALA A 115 -14.05 -17.38 7.95
C ALA A 115 -15.27 -16.44 7.95
N GLY A 116 -15.12 -15.20 7.45
CA GLY A 116 -16.16 -14.18 7.53
C GLY A 116 -16.39 -13.64 8.94
N ALA A 117 -15.42 -13.75 9.85
CA ALA A 117 -15.51 -13.11 11.17
C ALA A 117 -15.27 -11.60 11.08
N VAL A 118 -14.39 -11.15 10.18
CA VAL A 118 -14.08 -9.73 9.95
C VAL A 118 -14.08 -9.40 8.46
N ALA A 119 -14.43 -8.17 8.10
CA ALA A 119 -14.42 -7.72 6.71
C ALA A 119 -13.01 -7.39 6.22
N ALA A 120 -12.56 -8.01 5.12
CA ALA A 120 -11.19 -7.85 4.59
C ALA A 120 -10.86 -6.42 4.09
N ASP A 121 -11.88 -5.64 3.75
CA ASP A 121 -11.78 -4.30 3.17
C ASP A 121 -12.08 -3.18 4.19
N ALA A 122 -12.07 -3.49 5.49
CA ALA A 122 -12.39 -2.55 6.55
C ALA A 122 -11.51 -1.27 6.49
N PRO A 123 -12.10 -0.05 6.64
CA PRO A 123 -11.34 1.21 6.66
C PRO A 123 -10.28 1.28 7.75
N ALA A 124 -10.47 0.56 8.88
CA ALA A 124 -9.48 0.48 9.95
C ALA A 124 -8.15 -0.11 9.47
N TYR A 125 -8.18 -1.07 8.54
CA TYR A 125 -6.97 -1.72 8.02
C TYR A 125 -6.20 -0.76 7.12
N ARG A 126 -6.92 0.01 6.30
CA ARG A 126 -6.35 1.09 5.49
C ARG A 126 -5.74 2.17 6.40
N ALA A 127 -6.46 2.59 7.43
CA ALA A 127 -5.96 3.56 8.41
C ALA A 127 -4.71 3.06 9.15
N ALA A 128 -4.65 1.77 9.51
CA ALA A 128 -3.46 1.17 10.11
C ALA A 128 -2.26 1.18 9.15
N LEU A 129 -2.46 0.78 7.89
CA LEU A 129 -1.40 0.86 6.87
C LEU A 129 -0.98 2.31 6.61
N ASP A 130 -1.92 3.24 6.59
CA ASP A 130 -1.63 4.65 6.41
C ASP A 130 -0.84 5.21 7.58
N CYS A 131 -1.29 5.00 8.82
CA CYS A 131 -0.69 5.66 9.98
C CYS A 131 0.55 4.91 10.49
N LEU A 132 0.52 3.58 10.54
CA LEU A 132 1.54 2.78 11.23
C LEU A 132 2.70 2.36 10.31
N GLN A 133 2.44 2.10 9.03
CA GLN A 133 3.51 1.70 8.09
C GLN A 133 4.58 2.79 7.90
N PRO A 134 4.23 4.09 7.81
CA PRO A 134 5.21 5.17 7.70
C PRO A 134 5.84 5.54 9.04
N LEU A 135 5.25 5.10 10.16
CA LEU A 135 5.83 5.22 11.49
C LEU A 135 6.90 4.14 11.72
N ALA A 136 6.65 2.94 11.24
CA ALA A 136 7.57 1.82 11.35
C ALA A 136 8.98 2.12 10.81
N VAL A 137 9.09 2.70 9.61
CA VAL A 137 10.38 2.92 8.95
C VAL A 137 11.29 3.88 9.74
N PRO A 138 10.84 5.09 10.14
CA PRO A 138 11.61 5.98 11.01
C PRO A 138 12.00 5.34 12.34
N LEU A 139 11.07 4.66 13.03
CA LEU A 139 11.38 4.07 14.33
C LEU A 139 12.45 2.97 14.23
N LEU A 140 12.35 2.12 13.21
CA LEU A 140 13.36 1.08 12.92
C LEU A 140 14.69 1.68 12.51
N LEU A 141 14.67 2.80 11.79
CA LEU A 141 15.87 3.51 11.39
C LEU A 141 16.56 4.17 12.59
N PHE A 142 15.77 4.76 13.51
CA PHE A 142 16.26 5.37 14.74
C PHE A 142 16.90 4.31 15.64
N ARG A 143 16.31 3.10 15.70
CA ARG A 143 16.90 1.94 16.37
C ARG A 143 18.23 1.50 15.75
N ALA A 144 18.36 1.55 14.41
CA ALA A 144 19.54 1.04 13.73
C ALA A 144 20.79 1.93 13.84
N GLY A 145 20.64 3.21 14.24
CA GLY A 145 21.70 4.09 14.77
C GLY A 145 22.80 4.56 13.80
N ASP A 146 23.29 3.73 12.89
CA ASP A 146 24.45 4.01 12.03
C ASP A 146 24.21 3.74 10.53
N LEU A 147 23.74 4.78 9.84
CA LEU A 147 23.54 4.72 8.38
C LEU A 147 24.82 4.83 7.57
N ARG A 148 25.92 5.30 8.16
CA ARG A 148 27.20 5.42 7.45
C ARG A 148 27.75 4.03 7.17
N ARG A 149 27.72 3.15 8.18
CA ARG A 149 28.05 1.72 8.04
C ARG A 149 27.04 0.99 7.16
N ALA A 150 25.74 1.32 7.27
CA ALA A 150 24.72 0.71 6.40
C ALA A 150 24.96 0.98 4.91
N ARG A 151 25.38 2.19 4.54
CA ARG A 151 25.70 2.56 3.14
C ARG A 151 26.90 1.80 2.58
N SER A 152 27.97 1.64 3.35
CA SER A 152 29.14 0.86 2.90
C SER A 152 28.81 -0.62 2.72
N SER A 153 27.84 -1.13 3.48
CA SER A 153 27.43 -2.54 3.44
C SER A 153 26.15 -2.81 2.64
N ALA A 154 25.61 -1.80 1.93
CA ALA A 154 24.34 -1.92 1.22
C ALA A 154 24.43 -2.73 -0.09
N GLY A 155 25.62 -2.96 -0.63
CA GLY A 155 25.81 -3.58 -1.95
C GLY A 155 25.21 -4.99 -2.07
N ALA A 156 25.55 -5.88 -1.15
CA ALA A 156 25.00 -7.25 -1.15
C ALA A 156 23.48 -7.28 -0.94
N PRO A 157 22.90 -6.54 0.03
CA PRO A 157 21.45 -6.36 0.13
C PRO A 157 20.80 -5.82 -1.14
N MET A 158 21.36 -4.78 -1.76
CA MET A 158 20.81 -4.24 -3.01
C MET A 158 20.79 -5.28 -4.13
N LEU A 159 21.85 -6.06 -4.28
CA LEU A 159 21.93 -7.11 -5.30
C LEU A 159 20.93 -8.25 -5.03
N ALA A 160 20.80 -8.68 -3.77
CA ALA A 160 19.82 -9.68 -3.36
C ALA A 160 18.37 -9.20 -3.59
N PHE A 161 18.11 -7.91 -3.35
CA PHE A 161 16.80 -7.30 -3.61
C PHE A 161 16.51 -7.27 -5.11
N LEU A 162 17.45 -6.80 -5.93
CA LEU A 162 17.32 -6.75 -7.39
C LEU A 162 17.09 -8.14 -7.98
N LEU A 163 17.79 -9.16 -7.47
CA LEU A 163 17.64 -10.54 -7.93
C LEU A 163 16.21 -11.07 -7.79
N GLY A 164 15.51 -10.69 -6.72
CA GLY A 164 14.12 -11.10 -6.49
C GLY A 164 13.07 -10.11 -6.98
N SER A 165 13.47 -8.94 -7.49
CA SER A 165 12.53 -7.88 -7.81
C SER A 165 11.66 -8.19 -9.03
N ALA A 166 10.37 -7.86 -8.94
CA ALA A 166 9.41 -7.90 -10.05
C ALA A 166 8.68 -6.55 -10.16
N PHE A 167 8.12 -6.25 -11.33
CA PHE A 167 7.44 -4.97 -11.56
C PHE A 167 6.25 -4.75 -10.61
N SER A 168 6.02 -3.48 -10.28
CA SER A 168 4.92 -3.07 -9.42
C SER A 168 3.57 -3.27 -10.11
N TYR A 169 2.67 -4.05 -9.50
CA TYR A 169 1.30 -4.25 -9.98
C TYR A 169 0.57 -2.93 -10.24
N ALA A 170 0.56 -2.01 -9.28
CA ALA A 170 -0.14 -0.74 -9.43
C ALA A 170 0.45 0.13 -10.54
N ALA A 171 1.78 0.17 -10.70
CA ALA A 171 2.42 0.91 -11.78
C ALA A 171 2.01 0.35 -13.16
N VAL A 172 1.93 -0.97 -13.27
CA VAL A 172 1.50 -1.65 -14.50
C VAL A 172 0.03 -1.38 -14.77
N CYS A 173 -0.83 -1.49 -13.76
CA CYS A 173 -2.27 -1.21 -13.89
C CYS A 173 -2.54 0.26 -14.28
N GLU A 174 -1.83 1.21 -13.67
CA GLU A 174 -1.94 2.64 -14.02
C GLU A 174 -1.47 2.89 -15.45
N GLY A 175 -0.31 2.35 -15.83
CA GLY A 175 0.22 2.49 -17.18
C GLY A 175 -0.67 1.86 -18.26
N LEU A 176 -1.43 0.81 -17.92
CA LEU A 176 -2.38 0.16 -18.81
C LEU A 176 -3.81 0.72 -18.73
N GLY A 177 -4.10 1.65 -17.81
CA GLY A 177 -5.43 2.21 -17.62
C GLY A 177 -6.47 1.18 -17.12
N VAL A 178 -6.05 0.22 -16.30
CA VAL A 178 -6.94 -0.81 -15.74
C VAL A 178 -8.03 -0.17 -14.86
N SER A 179 -9.27 -0.62 -15.01
CA SER A 179 -10.40 -0.11 -14.21
C SER A 179 -10.18 -0.32 -12.71
N ALA A 180 -10.71 0.60 -11.88
CA ALA A 180 -10.59 0.52 -10.42
C ALA A 180 -11.10 -0.82 -9.83
N SER A 181 -12.21 -1.34 -10.34
CA SER A 181 -12.77 -2.63 -9.88
C SER A 181 -11.85 -3.82 -10.16
N ALA A 182 -11.24 -3.87 -11.34
CA ALA A 182 -10.26 -4.91 -11.68
C ALA A 182 -8.97 -4.80 -10.85
N MET A 183 -8.54 -3.57 -10.54
CA MET A 183 -7.39 -3.32 -9.67
C MET A 183 -7.68 -3.75 -8.22
N GLU A 184 -8.88 -3.48 -7.70
CA GLU A 184 -9.33 -3.92 -6.38
C GLU A 184 -9.40 -5.45 -6.29
N ALA A 185 -9.94 -6.10 -7.32
CA ALA A 185 -9.98 -7.56 -7.41
C ALA A 185 -8.57 -8.20 -7.40
N GLY A 186 -7.64 -7.61 -8.16
CA GLY A 186 -6.24 -8.04 -8.16
C GLY A 186 -5.52 -7.76 -6.85
N LEU A 187 -5.83 -6.65 -6.17
CA LEU A 187 -5.33 -6.36 -4.83
C LEU A 187 -5.85 -7.36 -3.79
N ALA A 188 -7.13 -7.75 -3.85
CA ALA A 188 -7.69 -8.76 -2.96
C ALA A 188 -6.95 -10.11 -3.11
N ALA A 189 -6.75 -10.57 -4.35
CA ALA A 189 -5.94 -11.76 -4.62
C ALA A 189 -4.49 -11.59 -4.14
N GLY A 190 -3.88 -10.44 -4.40
CA GLY A 190 -2.52 -10.12 -3.96
C GLY A 190 -2.37 -10.10 -2.44
N ASN A 191 -3.37 -9.61 -1.69
CA ASN A 191 -3.35 -9.58 -0.23
C ASN A 191 -3.45 -10.99 0.36
N ALA A 192 -4.28 -11.86 -0.21
CA ALA A 192 -4.37 -13.26 0.20
C ALA A 192 -3.04 -14.01 -0.02
N ILE A 193 -2.45 -13.85 -1.20
CA ILE A 193 -1.13 -14.42 -1.50
C ILE A 193 -0.06 -13.85 -0.56
N ARG A 194 -0.07 -12.55 -0.29
CA ARG A 194 0.90 -11.92 0.62
C ARG A 194 0.79 -12.48 2.04
N ALA A 195 -0.41 -12.71 2.56
CA ALA A 195 -0.61 -13.31 3.87
C ALA A 195 -0.06 -14.75 3.93
N LEU A 196 -0.39 -15.58 2.94
CA LEU A 196 0.13 -16.96 2.83
C LEU A 196 1.66 -16.97 2.67
N TYR A 197 2.17 -16.04 1.87
CA TYR A 197 3.59 -15.89 1.63
C TYR A 197 4.35 -15.52 2.90
N PHE A 198 3.88 -14.54 3.68
CA PHE A 198 4.52 -14.20 4.95
C PHE A 198 4.44 -15.32 5.96
N ALA A 199 3.33 -16.07 6.01
CA ALA A 199 3.25 -17.26 6.85
C ALA A 199 4.34 -18.30 6.49
N CYS A 200 4.53 -18.57 5.20
CA CYS A 200 5.59 -19.45 4.70
C CYS A 200 6.99 -18.89 5.01
N LEU A 201 7.21 -17.61 4.72
CA LEU A 201 8.50 -16.94 4.94
C LEU A 201 8.90 -16.97 6.42
N PHE A 202 7.93 -16.75 7.32
CA PHE A 202 8.16 -16.84 8.75
C PHE A 202 8.48 -18.26 9.21
N ALA A 203 7.79 -19.26 8.67
CA ALA A 203 8.11 -20.67 8.94
C ALA A 203 9.52 -21.05 8.44
N LEU A 204 9.96 -20.49 7.31
CA LEU A 204 11.32 -20.69 6.79
C LEU A 204 12.38 -19.98 7.65
N ALA A 205 12.10 -18.75 8.05
CA ALA A 205 12.96 -17.94 8.91
C ALA A 205 13.06 -18.51 10.33
N ALA A 206 12.04 -19.24 10.81
CA ALA A 206 12.07 -19.93 12.11
C ALA A 206 13.31 -20.84 12.27
N LYS A 207 13.82 -21.42 11.17
CA LYS A 207 15.00 -22.31 11.15
C LYS A 207 16.34 -21.57 11.18
N VAL A 208 16.33 -20.24 11.21
CA VAL A 208 17.53 -19.41 11.20
C VAL A 208 17.62 -18.69 12.55
N PRO A 209 18.75 -18.83 13.27
CA PRO A 209 18.90 -18.24 14.60
C PRO A 209 18.93 -16.71 14.54
N ALA A 210 18.60 -16.09 15.67
CA ALA A 210 18.81 -14.66 15.88
C ALA A 210 20.31 -14.32 15.85
N GLU A 211 20.66 -13.04 15.72
CA GLU A 211 22.03 -12.62 15.96
C GLU A 211 22.32 -12.69 17.47
N GLU A 212 23.47 -13.25 17.83
CA GLU A 212 23.97 -13.13 19.20
C GLU A 212 24.25 -11.64 19.44
N SER A 213 23.63 -11.09 20.47
CA SER A 213 24.00 -9.78 20.97
C SER A 213 25.44 -9.90 21.45
N GLU A 214 26.43 -9.48 20.65
CA GLU A 214 27.71 -9.11 21.23
C GLU A 214 27.39 -8.02 22.27
N SER A 215 27.50 -8.38 23.55
CA SER A 215 27.76 -7.39 24.58
C SER A 215 29.08 -6.74 24.18
N THR A 216 29.00 -5.61 23.49
CA THR A 216 30.15 -4.72 23.31
C THR A 216 30.51 -4.17 24.69
N GLU A 217 31.16 -4.98 25.50
CA GLU A 217 32.19 -4.46 26.40
C GLU A 217 33.34 -4.04 25.49
N GLU A 218 33.37 -2.75 25.11
CA GLU A 218 34.64 -2.05 24.85
C GLU A 218 34.41 -0.53 24.77
N GLY A 219 34.90 0.12 25.84
CA GLY A 219 35.24 1.52 26.03
C GLY A 219 34.94 2.56 24.94
N SER A 220 33.94 3.41 25.19
CA SER A 220 34.08 4.87 25.11
C SER A 220 32.83 5.54 25.72
N GLU A 221 32.65 5.43 27.03
CA GLU A 221 31.77 6.36 27.75
C GLU A 221 32.54 7.67 27.99
N LEU A 222 32.40 8.61 27.07
CA LEU A 222 32.29 10.01 27.48
C LEU A 222 30.88 10.16 28.08
N PRO A 223 30.73 10.52 29.37
CA PRO A 223 29.41 10.65 29.97
C PRO A 223 28.69 11.82 29.30
N LEU A 224 27.82 11.50 28.34
CA LEU A 224 26.82 12.45 27.88
C LEU A 224 25.80 12.63 29.01
N PRO A 225 25.32 13.87 29.24
CA PRO A 225 24.47 14.18 30.37
C PRO A 225 23.24 13.28 30.33
N THR A 226 22.92 12.69 31.49
CA THR A 226 21.69 11.94 31.74
C THR A 226 20.51 12.76 31.21
N ASP A 227 20.00 12.34 30.06
CA ASP A 227 18.89 13.00 29.39
C ASP A 227 17.62 12.66 30.16
N ASN A 228 17.27 13.51 31.13
CA ASN A 228 16.13 13.40 32.04
C ASN A 228 14.76 13.50 31.33
N THR A 229 14.72 13.41 30.00
CA THR A 229 13.47 13.34 29.25
C THR A 229 12.82 11.97 29.43
N LEU A 230 11.59 11.99 29.97
CA LEU A 230 10.74 10.80 30.16
C LEU A 230 10.73 9.94 28.87
N PRO A 231 10.92 8.60 28.95
CA PRO A 231 10.89 7.70 27.80
C PRO A 231 9.65 7.87 26.89
N ALA A 232 8.51 8.21 27.50
CA ALA A 232 7.28 8.54 26.79
C ALA A 232 7.38 9.80 25.91
N ALA A 233 8.11 10.82 26.34
CA ALA A 233 8.30 12.05 25.58
C ALA A 233 9.15 11.81 24.33
N LYS A 234 10.23 11.02 24.43
CA LYS A 234 11.06 10.64 23.26
C LYS A 234 10.25 9.87 22.23
N THR A 235 9.45 8.92 22.70
CA THR A 235 8.53 8.13 21.87
C THR A 235 7.50 9.02 21.18
N ALA A 236 6.88 9.96 21.91
CA ALA A 236 5.93 10.92 21.34
C ALA A 236 6.57 11.81 20.27
N VAL A 237 7.80 12.31 20.50
CA VAL A 237 8.54 13.10 19.51
C VAL A 237 8.90 12.27 18.28
N ALA A 238 9.32 11.02 18.45
CA ALA A 238 9.62 10.12 17.34
C ALA A 238 8.38 9.84 16.48
N VAL A 239 7.23 9.60 17.11
CA VAL A 239 5.94 9.46 16.41
C VAL A 239 5.58 10.74 15.67
N ALA A 240 5.65 11.91 16.34
CA ALA A 240 5.36 13.19 15.72
C ALA A 240 6.28 13.48 14.51
N ALA A 241 7.57 13.17 14.63
CA ALA A 241 8.54 13.31 13.55
C ALA A 241 8.19 12.40 12.37
N ALA A 242 7.80 11.14 12.60
CA ALA A 242 7.39 10.24 11.54
C ALA A 242 6.14 10.74 10.77
N PHE A 243 5.13 11.24 11.50
CA PHE A 243 3.93 11.85 10.88
C PHE A 243 4.28 13.13 10.12
N ALA A 244 5.15 13.98 10.66
CA ALA A 244 5.59 15.20 10.00
C ALA A 244 6.35 14.88 8.70
N VAL A 245 7.25 13.89 8.72
CA VAL A 245 7.97 13.44 7.53
C VAL A 245 7.00 12.87 6.49
N ARG A 246 6.03 12.05 6.90
CA ARG A 246 4.99 11.57 5.99
C ARG A 246 4.21 12.72 5.36
N ARG A 247 3.78 13.71 6.17
CA ARG A 247 3.02 14.87 5.69
C ARG A 247 3.83 15.74 4.73
N ALA A 248 5.10 15.96 5.03
CA ALA A 248 6.04 16.65 4.15
C ALA A 248 6.18 15.92 2.81
N GLY A 249 6.32 14.59 2.85
CA GLY A 249 6.26 13.74 1.66
C GLY A 249 4.99 13.99 0.85
N MET A 250 3.81 13.92 1.47
CA MET A 250 2.53 14.16 0.77
C MET A 250 2.48 15.53 0.08
N LEU A 251 2.89 16.58 0.78
CA LEU A 251 2.91 17.94 0.26
C LEU A 251 3.88 18.06 -0.92
N ALA A 252 5.08 17.50 -0.81
CA ALA A 252 6.05 17.48 -1.88
C ALA A 252 5.50 16.74 -3.12
N THR A 253 4.85 15.58 -2.96
CA THR A 253 4.15 14.90 -4.07
C THR A 253 3.07 15.77 -4.70
N SER A 254 2.23 16.45 -3.90
CA SER A 254 1.17 17.30 -4.43
C SER A 254 1.71 18.49 -5.23
N LYS A 255 2.82 19.09 -4.79
CA LYS A 255 3.48 20.19 -5.51
C LYS A 255 4.18 19.70 -6.77
N LEU A 256 4.84 18.55 -6.72
CA LEU A 256 5.44 17.93 -7.91
C LEU A 256 4.36 17.58 -8.95
N ALA A 257 3.19 17.10 -8.51
CA ALA A 257 2.07 16.82 -9.38
C ALA A 257 1.52 18.08 -10.08
N GLN A 258 1.54 19.24 -9.40
CA GLN A 258 1.19 20.53 -10.00
C GLN A 258 2.23 20.98 -11.05
N LEU A 259 3.49 20.59 -10.90
CA LEU A 259 4.57 20.86 -11.85
C LEU A 259 4.60 19.87 -13.05
N GLY A 260 3.57 19.03 -13.18
CA GLY A 260 3.48 18.04 -14.26
C GLY A 260 4.32 16.78 -14.03
N ILE A 261 5.04 16.68 -12.90
CA ILE A 261 5.75 15.46 -12.50
C ILE A 261 4.75 14.55 -11.80
N ARG A 262 3.94 13.85 -12.60
CA ARG A 262 3.01 12.84 -12.12
C ARG A 262 3.77 11.57 -11.80
N GLY A 263 4.10 11.45 -10.52
CA GLY A 263 4.45 10.19 -9.91
C GLY A 263 5.77 10.24 -9.12
N ALA A 264 5.68 10.71 -7.88
CA ALA A 264 6.42 10.06 -6.83
C ALA A 264 5.38 9.29 -6.01
N SER A 265 5.60 8.00 -5.70
CA SER A 265 4.70 7.32 -4.79
C SER A 265 4.96 7.83 -3.39
N LEU A 266 3.88 8.09 -2.65
CA LEU A 266 3.90 8.51 -1.24
C LEU A 266 4.90 7.73 -0.37
N PRO A 267 4.96 6.38 -0.41
CA PRO A 267 5.93 5.62 0.40
C PRO A 267 7.38 5.81 -0.06
N PHE A 268 7.64 5.90 -1.36
CA PHE A 268 9.00 6.13 -1.88
C PHE A 268 9.53 7.50 -1.45
N LEU A 269 8.73 8.55 -1.63
CA LEU A 269 9.15 9.90 -1.26
C LEU A 269 9.32 10.06 0.25
N THR A 270 8.43 9.46 1.04
CA THR A 270 8.57 9.45 2.50
C THR A 270 9.87 8.78 2.90
N ALA A 271 10.19 7.63 2.31
CA ALA A 271 11.40 6.90 2.64
C ALA A 271 12.68 7.63 2.18
N VAL A 272 12.67 8.27 1.02
CA VAL A 272 13.75 9.16 0.56
C VAL A 272 13.95 10.32 1.52
N VAL A 273 12.87 10.99 1.96
CA VAL A 273 12.96 12.10 2.91
C VAL A 273 13.50 11.64 4.25
N VAL A 274 13.04 10.50 4.78
CA VAL A 274 13.57 9.92 6.03
C VAL A 274 15.06 9.60 5.91
N VAL A 275 15.47 8.95 4.83
CA VAL A 275 16.88 8.60 4.60
C VAL A 275 17.74 9.85 4.39
N ALA A 276 17.27 10.82 3.60
CA ALA A 276 17.95 12.09 3.41
C ALA A 276 18.12 12.82 4.74
N LEU A 277 17.06 12.95 5.53
CA LEU A 277 17.10 13.55 6.87
C LEU A 277 18.13 12.83 7.76
N SER A 278 18.22 11.52 7.64
CA SER A 278 19.14 10.71 8.44
C SER A 278 20.59 10.74 7.96
N ILE A 279 20.84 11.07 6.70
CA ILE A 279 22.18 11.30 6.15
C ILE A 279 22.65 12.72 6.48
N PHE A 280 21.79 13.73 6.30
CA PHE A 280 22.16 15.14 6.41
C PHE A 280 22.04 15.70 7.85
N PHE A 281 21.20 15.11 8.71
CA PHE A 281 21.00 15.54 10.10
C PHE A 281 21.14 14.38 11.11
N PRO A 282 22.28 13.67 11.15
CA PRO A 282 22.45 12.47 11.98
C PRO A 282 22.41 12.75 13.49
N SER A 283 22.88 13.93 13.93
CA SER A 283 22.96 14.31 15.35
C SER A 283 21.60 14.58 16.00
N GLY A 284 20.60 15.02 15.23
CA GLY A 284 19.22 15.19 15.71
C GLY A 284 18.50 13.85 15.87
N ILE A 285 18.73 12.93 14.93
CA ILE A 285 18.10 11.60 14.91
C ILE A 285 18.69 10.66 15.96
N ARG A 286 20.00 10.73 16.22
CA ARG A 286 20.63 9.93 17.27
C ARG A 286 20.09 10.25 18.67
N LYS A 287 19.57 11.47 18.89
CA LYS A 287 18.87 11.85 20.15
C LYS A 287 17.47 11.22 20.27
N LEU A 288 16.87 10.84 19.15
CA LEU A 288 15.59 10.12 19.05
C LEU A 288 15.77 8.60 19.02
N ALA A 289 17.01 8.11 19.01
CA ALA A 289 17.37 6.69 18.99
C ALA A 289 16.78 5.84 20.15
N PRO A 290 16.50 6.37 21.36
CA PRO A 290 15.77 5.62 22.37
C PRO A 290 14.25 5.70 22.14
N ALA A 291 13.79 5.51 20.90
CA ALA A 291 12.41 5.14 20.68
C ALA A 291 12.23 3.74 21.28
N ASP A 292 11.24 3.57 22.14
CA ASP A 292 11.06 2.34 22.91
C ASP A 292 10.95 1.10 21.99
N ASP A 293 11.73 0.06 22.28
CA ASP A 293 11.66 -1.22 21.56
C ASP A 293 10.23 -1.78 21.54
N THR A 294 9.46 -1.48 22.60
CA THR A 294 8.08 -1.91 22.80
C THR A 294 7.12 -1.37 21.72
N LEU A 295 7.14 -0.07 21.42
CA LEU A 295 6.22 0.50 20.43
C LEU A 295 6.51 -0.05 19.03
N VAL A 296 7.78 -0.26 18.67
CA VAL A 296 8.14 -0.88 17.38
C VAL A 296 7.56 -2.29 17.28
N VAL A 297 7.72 -3.10 18.32
CA VAL A 297 7.18 -4.47 18.36
C VAL A 297 5.65 -4.45 18.25
N ILE A 298 4.96 -3.58 19.01
CA ILE A 298 3.50 -3.45 18.93
C ILE A 298 3.05 -3.03 17.53
N VAL A 299 3.68 -2.01 16.95
CA VAL A 299 3.36 -1.50 15.60
C VAL A 299 3.56 -2.60 14.56
N MET A 300 4.68 -3.33 14.61
CA MET A 300 4.93 -4.46 13.70
C MET A 300 3.87 -5.53 13.84
N GLN A 301 3.48 -5.85 15.07
CA GLN A 301 2.52 -6.89 15.34
C GLN A 301 1.12 -6.55 14.81
N VAL A 302 0.69 -5.29 14.98
CA VAL A 302 -0.55 -4.79 14.38
C VAL A 302 -0.47 -4.83 12.85
N LEU A 303 0.67 -4.43 12.25
CA LEU A 303 0.86 -4.50 10.80
C LEU A 303 0.78 -5.94 10.27
N PHE A 304 1.31 -6.92 10.99
CA PHE A 304 1.17 -8.33 10.64
C PHE A 304 -0.27 -8.84 10.76
N ALA A 305 -1.00 -8.43 11.80
CA ALA A 305 -2.42 -8.71 11.91
C ALA A 305 -3.21 -8.13 10.71
N VAL A 306 -2.88 -6.90 10.29
CA VAL A 306 -3.48 -6.25 9.12
C VAL A 306 -3.16 -7.01 7.83
N VAL A 307 -1.92 -7.47 7.63
CA VAL A 307 -1.52 -8.28 6.46
C VAL A 307 -2.40 -9.52 6.35
N GLY A 308 -2.66 -10.21 7.47
CA GLY A 308 -3.57 -11.34 7.50
C GLY A 308 -5.03 -10.96 7.24
N ALA A 309 -5.54 -9.98 7.99
CA ALA A 309 -6.96 -9.58 7.94
C ALA A 309 -7.38 -9.09 6.54
N ASN A 310 -6.49 -8.41 5.82
CA ASN A 310 -6.73 -7.93 4.46
C ASN A 310 -6.66 -9.07 3.40
N GLY A 311 -6.19 -10.26 3.78
CA GLY A 311 -5.88 -11.36 2.88
C GLY A 311 -6.96 -12.41 2.67
N SER A 312 -8.25 -12.09 2.85
CA SER A 312 -9.34 -13.10 2.77
C SER A 312 -9.22 -14.01 1.55
N ILE A 313 -9.01 -15.31 1.79
CA ILE A 313 -8.82 -16.33 0.76
C ILE A 313 -10.15 -16.55 0.02
N VAL A 314 -11.26 -16.56 0.75
CA VAL A 314 -12.60 -16.75 0.18
C VAL A 314 -12.94 -15.61 -0.78
N THR A 315 -12.70 -14.36 -0.37
CA THR A 315 -12.91 -13.19 -1.23
C THR A 315 -12.01 -13.25 -2.47
N ALA A 316 -10.75 -13.64 -2.32
CA ALA A 316 -9.82 -13.75 -3.44
C ALA A 316 -10.24 -14.82 -4.47
N ILE A 317 -10.66 -16.01 -4.01
CA ILE A 317 -11.13 -17.10 -4.87
C ILE A 317 -12.40 -16.71 -5.61
N ASN A 318 -13.36 -16.07 -4.93
CA ASN A 318 -14.64 -15.70 -5.51
C ASN A 318 -14.53 -14.51 -6.47
N THR A 319 -13.57 -13.61 -6.27
CA THR A 319 -13.45 -12.36 -7.05
C THR A 319 -12.46 -12.47 -8.20
N ALA A 320 -11.32 -13.14 -7.99
CA ALA A 320 -10.22 -13.15 -8.96
C ALA A 320 -9.40 -14.47 -8.93
N PRO A 321 -10.02 -15.63 -9.23
CA PRO A 321 -9.37 -16.94 -9.10
C PRO A 321 -8.17 -17.12 -10.05
N SER A 322 -8.25 -16.57 -11.26
CA SER A 322 -7.13 -16.61 -12.22
C SER A 322 -5.94 -15.76 -11.77
N ILE A 323 -6.20 -14.56 -11.25
CA ILE A 323 -5.15 -13.68 -10.69
C ILE A 323 -4.54 -14.32 -9.46
N LEU A 324 -5.35 -14.95 -8.60
CA LEU A 324 -4.87 -15.68 -7.42
C LEU A 324 -3.94 -16.83 -7.81
N ALA A 325 -4.32 -17.68 -8.76
CA ALA A 325 -3.50 -18.79 -9.24
C ALA A 325 -2.20 -18.29 -9.87
N PHE A 326 -2.26 -17.25 -10.71
CA PHE A 326 -1.09 -16.64 -11.31
C PHE A 326 -0.14 -16.05 -10.25
N ALA A 327 -0.68 -15.29 -9.29
CA ALA A 327 0.10 -14.68 -8.22
C ALA A 327 0.74 -15.73 -7.31
N PHE A 328 0.07 -16.87 -7.06
CA PHE A 328 0.65 -17.99 -6.34
C PHE A 328 1.89 -18.56 -7.04
N VAL A 329 1.79 -18.84 -8.35
CA VAL A 329 2.92 -19.30 -9.15
C VAL A 329 4.04 -18.26 -9.14
N GLN A 330 3.70 -16.98 -9.30
CA GLN A 330 4.67 -15.89 -9.29
C GLN A 330 5.46 -15.84 -7.98
N VAL A 331 4.80 -15.88 -6.81
CA VAL A 331 5.52 -15.82 -5.52
C VAL A 331 6.28 -17.11 -5.21
N ALA A 332 5.80 -18.27 -5.69
CA ALA A 332 6.51 -19.54 -5.55
C ALA A 332 7.82 -19.54 -6.36
N VAL A 333 7.76 -19.09 -7.63
CA VAL A 333 8.93 -18.93 -8.48
C VAL A 333 9.88 -17.87 -7.89
N HIS A 334 9.35 -16.72 -7.45
CA HIS A 334 10.13 -15.69 -6.78
C HIS A 334 10.92 -16.24 -5.59
N LEU A 335 10.28 -16.99 -4.69
CA LEU A 335 10.91 -17.56 -3.51
C LEU A 335 11.98 -18.59 -3.90
N LEU A 336 11.66 -19.46 -4.88
CA LEU A 336 12.59 -20.48 -5.38
C LEU A 336 13.84 -19.86 -6.01
N VAL A 337 13.66 -18.87 -6.89
CA VAL A 337 14.76 -18.18 -7.57
C VAL A 337 15.59 -17.39 -6.57
N THR A 338 14.95 -16.61 -5.69
CA THR A 338 15.66 -15.76 -4.71
C THR A 338 16.49 -16.62 -3.75
N LEU A 339 15.93 -17.70 -3.20
CA LEU A 339 16.65 -18.59 -2.29
C LEU A 339 17.67 -19.49 -3.02
N GLY A 340 17.32 -20.00 -4.20
CA GLY A 340 18.15 -20.92 -4.98
C GLY A 340 19.34 -20.22 -5.65
N MET A 341 19.07 -19.19 -6.45
CA MET A 341 20.12 -18.40 -7.11
C MET A 341 20.92 -17.60 -6.08
N GLY A 342 20.26 -17.09 -5.04
CA GLY A 342 20.95 -16.39 -3.95
C GLY A 342 21.96 -17.28 -3.22
N ARG A 343 21.62 -18.55 -2.97
CA ARG A 343 22.57 -19.54 -2.43
C ARG A 343 23.71 -19.83 -3.40
N LEU A 344 23.44 -19.93 -4.70
CA LEU A 344 24.48 -20.13 -5.71
C LEU A 344 25.49 -18.97 -5.72
N LEU A 345 25.00 -17.74 -5.53
CA LEU A 345 25.81 -16.53 -5.38
C LEU A 345 26.42 -16.35 -3.98
N ARG A 346 26.30 -17.34 -3.09
CA ARG A 346 26.84 -17.35 -1.71
C ARG A 346 26.31 -16.23 -0.81
N PHE A 347 25.07 -15.75 -1.03
CA PHE A 347 24.44 -14.83 -0.10
C PHE A 347 23.96 -15.52 1.18
N ASP A 348 24.00 -14.78 2.29
CA ASP A 348 23.48 -15.23 3.58
C ASP A 348 21.97 -15.49 3.50
N ARG A 349 21.51 -16.57 4.12
CA ARG A 349 20.10 -16.93 4.18
C ARG A 349 19.23 -15.86 4.87
N LYS A 350 19.74 -15.19 5.92
CA LYS A 350 19.06 -14.06 6.57
C LYS A 350 18.79 -12.95 5.56
N LEU A 351 19.83 -12.60 4.79
CA LEU A 351 19.76 -11.58 3.75
C LEU A 351 18.74 -11.93 2.67
N LEU A 352 18.77 -13.18 2.19
CA LEU A 352 17.83 -13.63 1.16
C LEU A 352 16.38 -13.61 1.64
N LEU A 353 16.12 -14.00 2.89
CA LEU A 353 14.76 -13.95 3.47
C LEU A 353 14.27 -12.49 3.63
N VAL A 354 15.14 -11.57 4.06
CA VAL A 354 14.81 -10.13 4.17
C VAL A 354 14.59 -9.52 2.79
N ALA A 355 15.41 -9.88 1.79
CA ALA A 355 15.24 -9.43 0.40
C ALA A 355 13.92 -9.94 -0.21
N SER A 356 13.60 -11.21 0.02
CA SER A 356 12.36 -11.83 -0.44
C SER A 356 11.13 -11.24 0.27
N ALA A 357 11.24 -10.87 1.55
CA ALA A 357 10.21 -10.11 2.27
C ALA A 357 9.97 -8.73 1.64
N ALA A 358 11.05 -8.02 1.30
CA ALA A 358 10.97 -6.68 0.72
C ALA A 358 10.28 -6.67 -0.64
N ASN A 359 10.55 -7.67 -1.47
CA ASN A 359 9.98 -7.75 -2.81
C ASN A 359 8.48 -8.05 -2.82
N VAL A 360 7.97 -8.80 -1.83
CA VAL A 360 6.55 -9.17 -1.76
C VAL A 360 5.72 -8.26 -0.85
N GLY A 361 6.25 -7.84 0.29
CA GLY A 361 5.56 -7.00 1.27
C GLY A 361 6.10 -5.57 1.40
N GLY A 362 7.11 -5.20 0.62
CA GLY A 362 7.73 -3.88 0.69
C GLY A 362 8.68 -3.72 1.88
N LEU A 363 9.24 -2.52 1.98
CA LEU A 363 10.26 -2.16 2.96
C LEU A 363 9.84 -2.50 4.40
N THR A 364 8.64 -2.11 4.81
CA THR A 364 8.18 -2.30 6.19
C THR A 364 8.12 -3.77 6.58
N ALA A 365 7.77 -4.66 5.65
CA ALA A 365 7.76 -6.08 5.91
C ALA A 365 9.17 -6.65 6.07
N ALA A 366 10.13 -6.21 5.25
CA ALA A 366 11.53 -6.60 5.37
C ALA A 366 12.12 -6.19 6.73
N CYS A 367 11.88 -4.95 7.14
CA CYS A 367 12.31 -4.48 8.44
C CYS A 367 11.58 -5.17 9.59
N GLY A 368 10.28 -5.47 9.43
CA GLY A 368 9.51 -6.24 10.41
C GLY A 368 10.08 -7.64 10.62
N VAL A 369 10.41 -8.35 9.53
CA VAL A 369 11.05 -9.67 9.59
C VAL A 369 12.40 -9.58 10.31
N ALA A 370 13.25 -8.63 9.93
CA ALA A 370 14.56 -8.45 10.53
C ALA A 370 14.47 -8.06 12.02
N ALA A 371 13.57 -7.15 12.37
CA ALA A 371 13.38 -6.69 13.76
C ALA A 371 12.84 -7.78 14.67
N VAL A 372 11.82 -8.50 14.22
CA VAL A 372 11.17 -9.58 14.99
C VAL A 372 12.12 -10.77 15.17
N LYS A 373 12.94 -11.10 14.16
CA LYS A 373 14.00 -12.11 14.31
C LYS A 373 15.24 -11.67 15.07
N GLY A 374 15.41 -10.39 15.35
CA GLY A 374 16.65 -9.87 15.93
C GLY A 374 17.83 -9.87 14.96
N TRP A 375 17.61 -9.77 13.65
CA TRP A 375 18.65 -9.52 12.65
C TRP A 375 18.89 -8.01 12.51
N THR A 376 19.33 -7.38 13.60
CA THR A 376 19.47 -5.93 13.70
C THR A 376 20.50 -5.39 12.71
N SER A 377 21.53 -6.18 12.38
CA SER A 377 22.55 -5.84 11.39
C SER A 377 21.97 -5.58 10.00
N LEU A 378 20.84 -6.21 9.67
CA LEU A 378 20.19 -6.13 8.35
C LEU A 378 19.14 -5.04 8.26
N VAL A 379 18.67 -4.45 9.38
CA VAL A 379 17.58 -3.46 9.37
C VAL A 379 17.96 -2.22 8.55
N ALA A 380 19.05 -1.53 8.88
CA ALA A 380 19.46 -0.33 8.15
C ALA A 380 19.85 -0.59 6.69
N PRO A 381 20.65 -1.63 6.35
CA PRO A 381 20.94 -1.97 4.96
C PRO A 381 19.69 -2.35 4.16
N ALA A 382 18.72 -3.05 4.76
CA ALA A 382 17.44 -3.36 4.11
C ALA A 382 16.59 -2.11 3.86
N ILE A 383 16.63 -1.13 4.78
CA ILE A 383 15.99 0.18 4.55
C ILE A 383 16.58 0.87 3.35
N LEU A 384 17.90 1.00 3.30
CA LEU A 384 18.57 1.67 2.20
C LEU A 384 18.31 0.94 0.88
N ALA A 385 18.57 -0.37 0.83
CA ALA A 385 18.40 -1.19 -0.36
C ALA A 385 16.96 -1.19 -0.85
N GLY A 386 15.98 -1.36 0.05
CA GLY A 386 14.57 -1.40 -0.29
C GLY A 386 14.07 -0.13 -0.96
N ILE A 387 14.51 1.04 -0.50
CA ILE A 387 14.11 2.33 -1.08
C ILE A 387 14.68 2.49 -2.48
N PHE A 388 15.98 2.25 -2.65
CA PHE A 388 16.64 2.38 -3.95
C PHE A 388 16.10 1.38 -4.97
N VAL A 389 15.98 0.11 -4.59
CA VAL A 389 15.51 -0.94 -5.49
C VAL A 389 14.05 -0.74 -5.87
N SER A 390 13.19 -0.35 -4.92
CA SER A 390 11.79 -0.01 -5.23
C SER A 390 11.69 1.12 -6.24
N ALA A 391 12.57 2.12 -6.17
CA ALA A 391 12.63 3.22 -7.15
C ALA A 391 12.97 2.74 -8.56
N ILE A 392 13.98 1.88 -8.65
CA ILE A 392 14.47 1.33 -9.92
C ILE A 392 13.36 0.49 -10.56
N VAL A 393 12.82 -0.47 -9.81
CA VAL A 393 11.78 -1.39 -10.28
C VAL A 393 10.52 -0.66 -10.75
N ALA A 394 10.11 0.37 -10.02
CA ALA A 394 9.03 1.25 -10.43
C ALA A 394 9.33 1.90 -11.79
N SER A 395 10.47 2.58 -11.88
CA SER A 395 10.87 3.33 -13.08
C SER A 395 10.97 2.44 -14.31
N VAL A 396 11.59 1.25 -14.17
CA VAL A 396 11.71 0.27 -15.26
C VAL A 396 10.35 -0.30 -15.67
N GLY A 397 9.47 -0.62 -14.71
CA GLY A 397 8.14 -1.15 -15.02
C GLY A 397 7.30 -0.19 -15.86
N ILE A 398 7.34 1.10 -15.53
CA ILE A 398 6.67 2.15 -16.29
C ILE A 398 7.27 2.32 -17.68
N ALA A 399 8.60 2.33 -17.78
CA ALA A 399 9.28 2.42 -19.08
C ALA A 399 8.88 1.25 -19.99
N LEU A 400 8.81 0.03 -19.46
CA LEU A 400 8.37 -1.14 -20.20
C LEU A 400 6.92 -1.07 -20.65
N VAL A 401 6.01 -0.59 -19.80
CA VAL A 401 4.61 -0.38 -20.20
C VAL A 401 4.51 0.68 -21.30
N ALA A 402 5.27 1.77 -21.22
CA ALA A 402 5.30 2.79 -22.26
C ALA A 402 5.83 2.22 -23.59
N ILE A 403 6.89 1.41 -23.54
CA ILE A 403 7.43 0.71 -24.71
C ILE A 403 6.39 -0.24 -25.30
N PHE A 404 5.74 -1.06 -24.46
CA PHE A 404 4.70 -1.99 -24.90
C PHE A 404 3.52 -1.27 -25.54
N HIS A 405 3.06 -0.17 -24.94
CA HIS A 405 1.98 0.65 -25.49
C HIS A 405 2.36 1.23 -26.86
N HIS A 406 3.59 1.73 -27.02
CA HIS A 406 4.07 2.28 -28.29
C HIS A 406 4.28 1.22 -29.37
N LEU A 407 4.82 0.06 -29.02
CA LEU A 407 5.16 -0.99 -29.99
C LEU A 407 3.96 -1.84 -30.42
N PHE A 408 2.96 -2.05 -29.54
CA PHE A 408 1.87 -2.99 -29.80
C PHE A 408 0.50 -2.32 -29.84
N ILE A 409 0.17 -1.50 -28.84
CA ILE A 409 -1.18 -0.92 -28.73
C ILE A 409 -1.40 0.19 -29.76
N LEU A 410 -0.44 1.11 -29.90
CA LEU A 410 -0.57 2.25 -30.81
C LEU A 410 -0.73 1.84 -32.28
N PRO A 411 0.05 0.87 -32.81
CA PRO A 411 -0.11 0.41 -34.19
C PRO A 411 -1.49 -0.24 -34.43
N ILE A 412 -1.95 -1.08 -33.50
CA ILE A 412 -3.28 -1.72 -33.60
C ILE A 412 -4.39 -0.67 -33.57
N ALA A 413 -4.32 0.28 -32.63
CA ALA A 413 -5.29 1.37 -32.53
C ALA A 413 -5.30 2.26 -33.78
N ASN A 414 -4.13 2.55 -34.36
CA ASN A 414 -4.01 3.30 -35.60
C ASN A 414 -4.62 2.55 -36.79
N VAL A 415 -4.42 1.24 -36.89
CA VAL A 415 -5.04 0.40 -37.94
C VAL A 415 -6.56 0.37 -37.77
N ILE A 416 -7.07 0.15 -36.57
CA ILE A 416 -8.52 0.17 -36.30
C ILE A 416 -9.11 1.55 -36.62
N GLY A 417 -8.44 2.64 -36.23
CA GLY A 417 -8.86 4.00 -36.53
C GLY A 417 -8.85 4.31 -38.03
N PHE A 418 -7.86 3.79 -38.77
CA PHE A 418 -7.78 3.90 -40.23
C PHE A 418 -8.92 3.15 -40.92
N VAL A 419 -9.18 1.89 -40.53
CA VAL A 419 -10.30 1.09 -41.02
C VAL A 419 -11.63 1.77 -40.69
N GLY A 420 -11.79 2.28 -39.47
CA GLY A 420 -13.00 3.02 -39.07
C GLY A 420 -13.27 4.25 -39.94
N LYS A 421 -12.23 5.04 -40.26
CA LYS A 421 -12.36 6.19 -41.18
C LYS A 421 -12.76 5.76 -42.59
N ILE A 422 -12.24 4.65 -43.11
CA ILE A 422 -12.63 4.10 -44.41
C ILE A 422 -14.10 3.68 -44.40
N VAL A 423 -14.55 2.95 -43.37
CA VAL A 423 -15.94 2.47 -43.26
C VAL A 423 -16.92 3.65 -43.16
N ILE A 424 -16.61 4.66 -42.35
CA ILE A 424 -17.43 5.89 -42.25
C ILE A 424 -17.45 6.64 -43.59
N GLY A 425 -16.30 6.77 -44.25
CA GLY A 425 -16.20 7.40 -45.58
C GLY A 425 -17.01 6.66 -46.65
N LEU A 426 -16.95 5.33 -46.66
CA LEU A 426 -17.71 4.49 -47.59
C LEU A 426 -19.22 4.57 -47.31
N GLY A 427 -19.64 4.59 -46.04
CA GLY A 427 -21.03 4.80 -45.65
C GLY A 427 -21.56 6.16 -46.10
N GLY A 428 -20.74 7.22 -45.99
CA GLY A 428 -21.05 8.54 -46.52
C GLY A 428 -21.19 8.56 -48.05
N PHE A 429 -20.31 7.85 -48.76
CA PHE A 429 -20.37 7.70 -50.22
C PHE A 429 -21.64 6.95 -50.68
N VAL A 430 -21.98 5.84 -50.03
CA VAL A 430 -23.20 5.07 -50.33
C VAL A 430 -24.45 5.92 -50.11
N THR A 431 -24.48 6.71 -49.02
CA THR A 431 -25.59 7.62 -48.72
C THR A 431 -25.71 8.71 -49.81
N PHE A 432 -24.60 9.30 -50.23
CA PHE A 432 -24.57 10.31 -51.30
C PHE A 432 -25.07 9.75 -52.65
N VAL A 433 -24.60 8.57 -53.05
CA VAL A 433 -25.05 7.90 -54.29
C VAL A 433 -26.54 7.55 -54.21
N GLY A 434 -27.02 7.04 -53.07
CA GLY A 434 -28.43 6.73 -52.88
C GLY A 434 -29.34 7.96 -53.01
N ILE A 435 -28.94 9.10 -52.46
CA ILE A 435 -29.66 10.37 -52.61
C ILE A 435 -29.65 10.83 -54.08
N GLY A 436 -28.50 10.74 -54.76
CA GLY A 436 -28.37 11.13 -56.17
C GLY A 436 -29.24 10.28 -57.10
N VAL A 437 -29.24 8.96 -56.93
CA VAL A 437 -30.08 8.04 -57.71
C VAL A 437 -31.57 8.26 -57.40
N GLY A 438 -31.94 8.47 -56.13
CA GLY A 438 -33.31 8.77 -55.74
C GLY A 438 -33.82 10.08 -56.34
N ALA A 439 -32.99 11.13 -56.35
CA ALA A 439 -33.32 12.42 -56.98
C ALA A 439 -33.46 12.30 -58.51
N LEU A 440 -32.61 11.50 -59.16
CA LEU A 440 -32.69 11.23 -60.59
C LEU A 440 -33.96 10.45 -60.94
N ALA A 441 -34.28 9.40 -60.20
CA ALA A 441 -35.51 8.61 -60.37
C ALA A 441 -36.76 9.48 -60.18
N ALA A 442 -36.77 10.37 -59.18
CA ALA A 442 -37.86 11.31 -58.95
C ALA A 442 -38.03 12.34 -60.10
N LYS A 443 -36.96 12.66 -60.84
CA LYS A 443 -37.00 13.55 -62.00
C LYS A 443 -37.58 12.87 -63.25
N PHE A 444 -37.38 11.55 -63.41
CA PHE A 444 -37.93 10.77 -64.53
C PHE A 444 -39.37 10.28 -64.32
N MET A 445 -39.88 10.33 -63.08
CA MET A 445 -41.29 10.01 -62.76
C MET A 445 -42.24 11.21 -62.83
N LYS A 446 -41.74 12.40 -63.21
CA LYS A 446 -42.53 13.58 -63.58
C LYS A 446 -42.43 13.77 -65.08
#